data_AF-A0A4Q3EFD9-F1
#
_entry.id   AF-A0A4Q3EFD9-F1
#
_cell.length_a   1.000
_cell.length_b   1.000
_cell.length_c   1.000
_cell.angle_alpha   90.00
_cell.angle_beta   90.00
_cell.angle_gamma   90.00
#
_symmetry.space_group_name_H-M   'P 1'
#
loop_
_entity.id
_entity.type
_entity.pdbx_description
1 polymer ?
#
loop_
_entity_poly.entity_id
_entity_poly.type
_entity_poly.pdbx_seq_one_letter_code
_entity_poly.pdbx_strand_id
1 'polypeptide(L)'
;YQKTFVDQLTTMNNELQTNAQAYDAKKATMTDAARTAKESELQDMNKRLQDYQTKAQQQVGDKSKQLSDPLLLKVRTAIQNVAKEKGYTYVFDTAQTELLVSQPGDDLMPSVKTKLGIK
;
A
#
# COMPACT_ATOMS: atom_id res chain seq x y z
N TYR A 1 4.55 8.05 2.20
CA TYR A 1 3.45 7.64 1.30
C TYR A 1 2.11 7.64 2.03
N GLN A 2 1.98 6.85 3.10
CA GLN A 2 0.76 6.84 3.93
C GLN A 2 0.39 8.22 4.50
N LYS A 3 1.38 8.99 5.00
CA LYS A 3 1.16 10.36 5.50
C LYS A 3 0.57 11.31 4.44
N THR A 4 1.16 11.33 3.24
CA THR A 4 0.69 12.18 2.13
C THR A 4 -0.76 11.88 1.74
N PHE A 5 -1.16 10.62 1.76
CA PHE A 5 -2.56 10.23 1.51
C PHE A 5 -3.51 10.79 2.58
N VAL A 6 -3.14 10.64 3.87
CA VAL A 6 -3.94 11.14 4.99
C VAL A 6 -4.08 12.66 4.93
N ASP A 7 -3.00 13.37 4.62
CA ASP A 7 -3.00 14.84 4.52
C ASP A 7 -3.95 15.33 3.40
N GLN A 8 -3.88 14.68 2.23
CA GLN A 8 -4.74 15.02 1.09
C GLN A 8 -6.21 14.71 1.36
N LEU A 9 -6.49 13.54 1.96
CA LEU A 9 -7.85 13.15 2.32
C LEU A 9 -8.47 14.09 3.38
N THR A 10 -7.64 14.55 4.33
CA THR A 10 -8.05 15.56 5.32
C THR A 10 -8.40 16.87 4.63
N THR A 11 -7.59 17.29 3.65
CA THR A 11 -7.84 18.51 2.87
C THR A 11 -9.16 18.42 2.11
N MET A 12 -9.41 17.32 1.40
CA MET A 12 -10.65 17.10 0.65
C MET A 12 -11.89 17.05 1.57
N ASN A 13 -11.78 16.40 2.72
CA ASN A 13 -12.86 16.39 3.73
C ASN A 13 -13.17 17.80 4.25
N ASN A 14 -12.14 18.57 4.58
CA ASN A 14 -12.30 19.94 5.08
C ASN A 14 -12.94 20.84 4.01
N GLU A 15 -12.53 20.69 2.75
CA GLU A 15 -13.10 21.42 1.62
C GLU A 15 -14.58 21.09 1.43
N LEU A 16 -14.95 19.80 1.47
CA LEU A 16 -16.33 19.35 1.38
C LEU A 16 -17.18 19.89 2.53
N GLN A 17 -16.68 19.79 3.77
CA GLN A 17 -17.36 20.28 4.96
C GLN A 17 -17.58 21.81 4.90
N THR A 18 -16.54 22.55 4.51
CA THR A 18 -16.61 24.01 4.37
C THR A 18 -17.64 24.43 3.31
N ASN A 19 -17.63 23.76 2.15
CA ASN A 19 -18.60 24.03 1.09
C ASN A 19 -20.03 23.64 1.49
N ALA A 20 -20.21 22.54 2.21
CA ALA A 20 -21.52 22.12 2.70
C ALA A 20 -22.09 23.11 3.73
N GLN A 21 -21.26 23.58 4.67
CA GLN A 21 -21.66 24.61 5.63
C GLN A 21 -22.02 25.93 4.95
N ALA A 22 -21.20 26.35 3.97
CA ALA A 22 -21.48 27.56 3.19
C ALA A 22 -22.77 27.45 2.37
N TYR A 23 -23.07 26.27 1.84
CA TYR A 23 -24.32 25.98 1.16
C TYR A 23 -25.50 26.05 2.12
N ASP A 24 -25.45 25.37 3.28
CA ASP A 24 -26.52 25.38 4.27
C ASP A 24 -26.84 26.79 4.80
N ALA A 25 -25.83 27.63 4.98
CA ALA A 25 -26.00 29.01 5.42
C ALA A 25 -26.68 29.91 4.37
N LYS A 26 -26.53 29.60 3.08
CA LYS A 26 -26.99 30.47 1.97
C LYS A 26 -28.15 29.90 1.17
N LYS A 27 -28.49 28.61 1.33
CA LYS A 27 -29.47 27.91 0.47
C LYS A 27 -30.84 28.59 0.40
N ALA A 28 -31.26 29.24 1.48
CA ALA A 28 -32.55 29.95 1.57
C ALA A 28 -32.59 31.24 0.73
N THR A 29 -31.45 31.85 0.43
CA THR A 29 -31.33 33.08 -0.36
C THR A 29 -30.82 32.84 -1.78
N MET A 30 -30.53 31.58 -2.13
CA MET A 30 -30.03 31.20 -3.45
C MET A 30 -31.17 30.97 -4.44
N THR A 31 -30.93 31.33 -5.70
CA THR A 31 -31.80 30.93 -6.81
C THR A 31 -31.74 29.42 -7.01
N ASP A 32 -32.77 28.84 -7.61
CA ASP A 32 -32.81 27.38 -7.85
C ASP A 32 -31.64 26.93 -8.73
N ALA A 33 -31.25 27.71 -9.73
CA ALA A 33 -30.09 27.41 -10.58
C ALA A 33 -28.78 27.37 -9.77
N ALA A 34 -28.58 28.34 -8.86
CA ALA A 34 -27.39 28.36 -8.00
C ALA A 34 -27.39 27.21 -6.99
N ARG A 35 -28.58 26.83 -6.48
CA ARG A 35 -28.75 25.71 -5.56
C ARG A 35 -28.36 24.40 -6.21
N THR A 36 -28.94 24.10 -7.38
CA THR A 36 -28.64 22.90 -8.17
C THR A 36 -27.15 22.81 -8.54
N ALA A 37 -26.54 23.93 -8.94
CA ALA A 37 -25.10 23.95 -9.24
C ALA A 37 -24.26 23.60 -8.00
N LYS A 38 -24.60 24.15 -6.83
CA LYS A 38 -23.86 23.88 -5.59
C LYS A 38 -24.07 22.46 -5.07
N GLU A 39 -25.27 21.92 -5.21
CA GLU A 39 -25.57 20.51 -4.88
C GLU A 39 -24.77 19.56 -5.77
N SER A 40 -24.70 19.84 -7.08
CA SER A 40 -23.89 19.06 -8.02
C SER A 40 -22.39 19.12 -7.67
N GLU A 41 -21.89 20.29 -7.27
CA GLU A 41 -20.50 20.45 -6.84
C GLU A 41 -20.21 19.61 -5.58
N LEU A 42 -21.07 19.66 -4.56
CA LEU A 42 -20.93 18.86 -3.34
C LEU A 42 -20.98 17.36 -3.64
N GLN A 43 -21.84 16.93 -4.56
CA GLN A 43 -21.89 15.54 -5.02
C GLN A 43 -20.60 15.11 -5.72
N ASP A 44 -20.05 15.94 -6.62
CA ASP A 44 -18.78 15.66 -7.29
C ASP A 44 -17.62 15.60 -6.31
N MET A 45 -17.55 16.52 -5.35
CA MET A 45 -16.55 16.50 -4.29
C MET A 45 -16.61 15.21 -3.46
N ASN A 46 -17.81 14.78 -3.08
CA ASN A 46 -18.00 13.52 -2.36
C ASN A 46 -17.58 12.30 -3.19
N LYS A 47 -17.91 12.28 -4.49
CA LYS A 47 -17.46 11.22 -5.40
C LYS A 47 -15.94 11.18 -5.52
N ARG A 48 -15.30 12.33 -5.74
CA ARG A 48 -13.84 12.47 -5.81
C ARG A 48 -13.17 11.98 -4.53
N LEU A 49 -13.79 12.21 -3.36
CA LEU A 49 -13.28 11.73 -2.09
C LEU A 49 -13.29 10.20 -2.02
N GLN A 50 -14.40 9.56 -2.42
CA GLN A 50 -14.51 8.09 -2.46
C GLN A 50 -13.52 7.47 -3.46
N ASP A 51 -13.41 8.06 -4.65
CA ASP A 51 -12.47 7.63 -5.68
C ASP A 51 -11.02 7.76 -5.19
N TYR A 52 -10.69 8.86 -4.51
CA TYR A 52 -9.37 9.09 -3.92
C TYR A 52 -9.05 8.06 -2.85
N GLN A 53 -10.01 7.73 -1.98
CA GLN A 53 -9.87 6.70 -0.94
C GLN A 53 -9.54 5.33 -1.55
N THR A 54 -10.28 4.93 -2.57
CA THR A 54 -10.10 3.65 -3.28
C THR A 54 -8.74 3.60 -3.98
N LYS A 55 -8.42 4.66 -4.75
CA LYS A 55 -7.16 4.75 -5.49
C LYS A 55 -5.95 4.71 -4.55
N ALA A 56 -6.05 5.35 -3.40
CA ALA A 56 -4.94 5.35 -2.45
C ALA A 56 -4.70 3.99 -1.80
N GLN A 57 -5.75 3.24 -1.45
CA GLN A 57 -5.58 1.87 -0.95
C GLN A 57 -4.83 1.01 -1.97
N GLN A 58 -5.21 1.12 -3.24
CA GLN A 58 -4.52 0.43 -4.33
C GLN A 58 -3.06 0.87 -4.46
N GLN A 59 -2.80 2.19 -4.48
CA GLN A 59 -1.45 2.72 -4.61
C GLN A 59 -0.53 2.35 -3.44
N VAL A 60 -1.05 2.29 -2.21
CA VAL A 60 -0.28 1.83 -1.05
C VAL A 60 0.12 0.36 -1.21
N GLY A 61 -0.82 -0.49 -1.65
CA GLY A 61 -0.53 -1.90 -1.94
C GLY A 61 0.50 -2.07 -3.06
N ASP A 62 0.31 -1.39 -4.18
CA ASP A 62 1.23 -1.42 -5.32
C ASP A 62 2.62 -0.93 -4.93
N LYS A 63 2.71 0.14 -4.12
CA LYS A 63 4.00 0.66 -3.67
C LYS A 63 4.68 -0.29 -2.69
N SER A 64 3.93 -0.90 -1.78
CA SER A 64 4.44 -1.93 -0.88
C SER A 64 5.04 -3.11 -1.66
N LYS A 65 4.32 -3.57 -2.69
CA LYS A 65 4.80 -4.62 -3.61
C LYS A 65 6.05 -4.18 -4.38
N GLN A 66 6.02 -3.00 -5.00
CA GLN A 66 7.15 -2.45 -5.76
C GLN A 66 8.42 -2.30 -4.93
N LEU A 67 8.29 -1.96 -3.64
CA LEU A 67 9.42 -1.86 -2.72
C LEU A 67 9.87 -3.24 -2.20
N SER A 68 8.96 -4.19 -2.07
CA SER A 68 9.24 -5.55 -1.57
C SER A 68 9.85 -6.46 -2.64
N ASP A 69 9.41 -6.37 -3.89
CA ASP A 69 9.90 -7.17 -5.02
C ASP A 69 11.43 -7.13 -5.20
N PRO A 70 12.11 -5.96 -5.20
CA PRO A 70 13.57 -5.93 -5.32
C PRO A 70 14.28 -6.49 -4.09
N LEU A 71 13.69 -6.37 -2.89
CA LEU A 71 14.23 -6.99 -1.69
C LEU A 71 14.12 -8.52 -1.78
N LEU A 72 12.96 -9.04 -2.18
CA LEU A 72 12.72 -10.46 -2.40
C LEU A 72 13.68 -11.02 -3.46
N LEU A 73 13.94 -10.27 -4.52
CA LEU A 73 14.91 -10.67 -5.55
C LEU A 73 16.34 -10.74 -4.97
N LYS A 74 16.78 -9.74 -4.20
CA LYS A 74 18.08 -9.76 -3.53
C LYS A 74 18.22 -10.97 -2.59
N VAL A 75 17.19 -11.25 -1.80
CA VAL A 75 17.14 -12.40 -0.89
C VAL A 75 17.25 -13.71 -1.67
N ARG A 76 16.44 -13.88 -2.73
CA ARG A 76 16.49 -15.08 -3.60
C ARG A 76 17.87 -15.28 -4.23
N THR A 77 18.49 -14.22 -4.74
CA THR A 77 19.85 -14.29 -5.30
C THR A 77 20.87 -14.68 -4.24
N ALA A 78 20.76 -14.15 -3.02
CA ALA A 78 21.65 -14.54 -1.92
C ALA A 78 21.48 -16.01 -1.53
N ILE A 79 20.23 -16.50 -1.43
CA ILE A 79 19.92 -17.91 -1.19
C ILE A 79 20.54 -18.79 -2.29
N GLN A 80 20.35 -18.43 -3.57
CA GLN A 80 20.91 -19.19 -4.69
C GLN A 80 22.44 -19.24 -4.64
N ASN A 81 23.09 -18.13 -4.27
CA ASN A 81 24.55 -18.09 -4.18
C ASN A 81 25.06 -18.96 -3.03
N VAL A 82 24.46 -18.87 -1.83
CA VAL A 82 24.82 -19.73 -0.68
C VAL A 82 24.57 -21.21 -1.02
N ALA A 83 23.44 -21.51 -1.65
CA ALA A 83 23.08 -22.86 -2.04
C ALA A 83 24.13 -23.47 -2.99
N LYS A 84 24.52 -22.71 -4.03
CA LYS A 84 25.57 -23.12 -4.98
C LYS A 84 26.93 -23.30 -4.30
N GLU A 85 27.33 -22.38 -3.43
CA GLU A 85 28.62 -22.44 -2.71
C GLU A 85 28.72 -23.65 -1.78
N LYS A 86 27.59 -24.07 -1.19
CA LYS A 86 27.53 -25.21 -0.28
C LYS A 86 27.08 -26.51 -0.96
N GLY A 87 26.78 -26.49 -2.26
CA GLY A 87 26.42 -27.67 -3.04
C GLY A 87 24.97 -28.15 -2.86
N TYR A 88 24.04 -27.31 -2.38
CA TYR A 88 22.63 -27.68 -2.31
C TYR A 88 21.91 -27.50 -3.65
N THR A 89 21.15 -28.50 -4.04
CA THR A 89 20.27 -28.48 -5.22
C THR A 89 18.86 -28.02 -4.91
N TYR A 90 18.42 -28.17 -3.65
CA TYR A 90 17.10 -27.75 -3.17
C TYR A 90 17.24 -27.00 -1.85
N VAL A 91 16.47 -25.91 -1.72
CA VAL A 91 16.33 -25.14 -0.49
C VAL A 91 14.84 -24.93 -0.25
N PHE A 92 14.38 -25.26 0.95
CA PHE A 92 12.98 -25.14 1.34
C PHE A 92 12.79 -23.94 2.26
N ASP A 93 11.74 -23.16 2.01
CA ASP A 93 11.28 -22.13 2.94
C ASP A 93 10.37 -22.78 3.98
N THR A 94 10.92 -23.11 5.14
CA THR A 94 10.22 -23.76 6.25
C THR A 94 9.18 -22.84 6.92
N ALA A 95 9.18 -21.52 6.64
CA ALA A 95 8.16 -20.61 7.13
C ALA A 95 6.87 -20.66 6.27
N GLN A 96 6.98 -21.10 5.01
CA GLN A 96 5.84 -21.21 4.09
C GLN A 96 5.47 -22.65 3.74
N THR A 97 6.41 -23.58 3.85
CA THR A 97 6.21 -24.98 3.49
C THR A 97 6.35 -25.86 4.72
N GLU A 98 5.24 -26.43 5.17
CA GLU A 98 5.25 -27.48 6.17
C GLU A 98 5.66 -28.80 5.51
N LEU A 99 6.80 -29.35 5.94
CA LEU A 99 7.30 -30.63 5.46
C LEU A 99 6.74 -31.74 6.35
N LEU A 100 5.92 -32.63 5.77
CA LEU A 100 5.32 -33.75 6.51
C LEU A 100 6.37 -34.69 7.14
N VAL A 101 7.48 -34.91 6.43
CA VAL A 101 8.67 -35.61 6.92
C VAL A 101 9.87 -35.00 6.19
N SER A 102 10.93 -34.63 6.91
CA SER A 102 12.23 -34.29 6.32
C SER A 102 13.36 -34.88 7.15
N GLN A 103 14.47 -35.21 6.48
CA GLN A 103 15.72 -35.47 7.18
C GLN A 103 16.22 -34.17 7.85
N PRO A 104 17.06 -34.25 8.89
CA PRO A 104 17.74 -33.08 9.44
C PRO A 104 18.47 -32.33 8.31
N GLY A 105 18.18 -31.04 8.16
CA GLY A 105 18.75 -30.18 7.12
C GLY A 105 19.53 -29.02 7.73
N ASP A 106 20.50 -28.50 6.98
CA ASP A 106 21.26 -27.34 7.39
C ASP A 106 20.43 -26.05 7.27
N ASP A 107 20.56 -25.16 8.24
CA ASP A 107 19.99 -23.82 8.15
C ASP A 107 20.90 -22.89 7.33
N LEU A 108 20.40 -22.47 6.16
CA LEU A 108 21.09 -21.52 5.29
C LEU A 108 20.90 -20.06 5.73
N MET A 109 19.94 -19.76 6.62
CA MET A 109 19.58 -18.41 7.04
C MET A 109 20.78 -17.59 7.55
N PRO A 110 21.69 -18.13 8.41
CA PRO A 110 22.85 -17.37 8.87
C PRO A 110 23.76 -16.95 7.71
N SER A 111 24.05 -17.87 6.78
CA SER A 111 24.92 -17.60 5.63
C SER A 111 24.29 -16.61 4.64
N VAL A 112 22.96 -16.67 4.46
CA VAL A 112 22.23 -15.73 3.62
C VAL A 112 22.22 -14.33 4.23
N LYS A 113 22.02 -14.20 5.55
CA LYS A 113 22.12 -12.92 6.28
C LYS A 113 23.49 -12.29 6.11
N THR A 114 24.56 -13.07 6.25
CA THR A 114 25.93 -12.61 6.00
C THR A 114 26.11 -12.10 4.57
N LYS A 115 25.62 -12.82 3.55
CA LYS A 115 25.70 -12.35 2.15
C LYS A 115 24.91 -11.07 1.88
N LEU A 116 23.80 -10.87 2.59
CA LEU A 116 22.97 -9.67 2.46
C LEU A 116 23.50 -8.49 3.28
N GLY A 117 24.54 -8.68 4.10
CA GLY A 117 25.07 -7.65 5.00
C GLY A 117 24.12 -7.29 6.15
N ILE A 118 23.20 -8.19 6.49
CA ILE A 118 22.24 -8.01 7.58
C ILE A 118 22.83 -8.69 8.82
N LYS A 119 22.92 -7.95 9.93
CA LYS A 119 23.35 -8.48 11.23
C LYS A 119 22.23 -9.23 11.92
#